data_AF-A0AAN8WVQ7-F1
#
_entry.id   AF-A0AAN8WVQ7-F1
#
_cell.length_a   1.000
_cell.length_b   1.000
_cell.length_c   1.000
_cell.angle_alpha   90.00
_cell.angle_beta   90.00
_cell.angle_gamma   90.00
#
_symmetry.space_group_name_H-M   'P 1'
#
loop_
_entity.id
_entity.type
_entity.pdbx_description
1 polymer ?
#
loop_
_entity_poly.entity_id
_entity_poly.type
_entity_poly.pdbx_seq_one_letter_code
_entity_poly.pdbx_strand_id
1 'polypeptide(L)'
;MPRSLLLVLEIKECHYIPPPSFLDYPHTNGQDHLHVTGSKRLRENPETFAIEDSSYWNQAMQAELTAQLQKAPIVQQAKNIIFFIGDGTSISTLSAARLLKGRQTGQFEHQVMTYETFPYSTLIKTYSADKQVTDSAASATAYLNGVKGNQATIGVDANVLLADCAAMNVPEYHTTSILTNFQDAGRSTGIVTVTRVTHASPSGNYAHTAERHWENDDDILAEGGDSDACDDIAEQLVLGDTGSKIKKLTRQ
;
A
#
# COMPACT_ATOMS: atom_id res chain seq x y z
N MET A 1 0.51 -3.74 28.21
CA MET A 1 0.94 -3.02 26.99
C MET A 1 -0.28 -2.43 26.31
N PRO A 2 -0.28 -1.15 25.90
CA PRO A 2 -1.37 -0.58 25.11
C PRO A 2 -1.45 -1.33 23.77
N ARG A 3 -2.63 -1.84 23.43
CA ARG A 3 -2.83 -2.76 22.29
C ARG A 3 -3.08 -1.96 21.02
N SER A 4 -2.17 -2.10 20.06
CA SER A 4 -2.22 -1.45 18.75
C SER A 4 -2.74 -2.43 17.71
N LEU A 5 -3.67 -2.00 16.86
CA LEU A 5 -3.98 -2.68 15.61
C LEU A 5 -2.92 -2.26 14.59
N LEU A 6 -2.28 -3.24 13.97
CA LEU A 6 -1.28 -3.03 12.95
C LEU A 6 -1.85 -3.51 11.61
N LEU A 7 -2.03 -2.58 10.68
CA LEU A 7 -2.50 -2.88 9.33
C LEU A 7 -1.38 -2.55 8.35
N VAL A 8 -1.03 -3.51 7.50
CA VAL A 8 -0.13 -3.30 6.37
C VAL A 8 -0.99 -3.48 5.14
N LEU A 9 -1.19 -2.42 4.37
CA LEU A 9 -1.83 -2.52 3.08
C LEU A 9 -0.79 -2.49 1.96
N GLU A 10 -1.14 -3.23 0.92
CA GLU A 10 -0.36 -3.43 -0.27
C GLU A 10 -1.21 -2.95 -1.43
N ILE A 11 -0.72 -1.95 -2.16
CA ILE A 11 -1.46 -1.39 -3.30
C ILE A 11 -0.51 -1.28 -4.47
N LYS A 12 -0.96 -1.88 -5.57
CA LYS A 12 -0.30 -1.80 -6.85
C LYS A 12 -0.73 -0.51 -7.55
N GLU A 13 0.16 0.46 -7.63
CA GLU A 13 0.16 1.39 -8.75
C GLU A 13 0.78 0.67 -9.96
N CYS A 14 0.08 0.61 -11.09
CA CYS A 14 0.76 0.32 -12.35
C CYS A 14 0.95 1.64 -13.09
N HIS A 15 2.19 2.03 -13.34
CA HIS A 15 2.46 2.86 -14.51
C HIS A 15 2.09 2.04 -15.77
N TYR A 16 1.34 2.65 -16.69
CA TYR A 16 1.05 2.04 -17.98
C TYR A 16 2.36 1.93 -18.76
N ILE A 17 2.94 0.72 -18.80
CA ILE A 17 4.04 0.37 -19.68
C ILE A 17 3.37 -0.28 -20.91
N PRO A 18 3.49 0.33 -22.11
CA PRO A 18 2.92 -0.27 -23.32
C PRO A 18 3.53 -1.67 -23.50
N PRO A 19 2.72 -2.67 -23.89
CA PRO A 19 3.23 -4.02 -24.06
C PRO A 19 4.34 -4.03 -25.10
N PRO A 20 5.50 -4.67 -24.85
CA PRO A 20 6.44 -4.94 -25.92
C PRO A 20 5.70 -5.76 -27.00
N SER A 21 5.91 -5.41 -28.26
CA SER A 21 5.39 -6.14 -29.41
C SER A 21 5.69 -7.62 -29.24
N PHE A 22 4.64 -8.43 -29.08
CA PHE A 22 4.72 -9.89 -29.03
C PHE A 22 5.38 -10.38 -30.32
N LEU A 23 6.64 -10.82 -30.21
CA LEU A 23 7.28 -11.64 -31.22
C LEU A 23 6.73 -13.06 -31.07
N ASP A 24 6.02 -13.51 -32.10
CA ASP A 24 5.55 -14.87 -32.29
C ASP A 24 6.67 -15.89 -32.03
N TYR A 25 6.51 -16.72 -31.00
CA TYR A 25 7.29 -17.94 -30.83
C TYR A 25 6.42 -19.14 -31.22
N PRO A 26 6.89 -20.04 -32.11
CA PRO A 26 6.10 -21.18 -32.55
C PRO A 26 5.91 -22.18 -31.40
N HIS A 27 4.66 -22.60 -31.21
CA HIS A 27 4.28 -23.66 -30.28
C HIS A 27 4.93 -25.00 -30.70
N THR A 28 5.85 -25.50 -29.88
CA THR A 28 6.28 -26.90 -29.92
C THR A 28 5.49 -27.67 -28.87
N ASN A 29 4.72 -28.66 -29.30
CA ASN A 29 3.98 -29.58 -28.43
C ASN A 29 4.99 -30.38 -27.59
N GLY A 30 5.01 -30.17 -26.27
CA GLY A 30 5.82 -30.97 -25.34
C GLY A 30 6.53 -30.22 -24.21
N GLN A 31 6.15 -28.99 -23.86
CA GLN A 31 6.75 -28.26 -22.74
C GLN A 31 5.85 -28.28 -21.51
N ASP A 32 6.11 -29.24 -20.61
CA ASP A 32 5.97 -28.95 -19.18
C ASP A 32 6.81 -27.69 -18.93
N HIS A 33 6.23 -26.64 -18.35
CA HIS A 33 6.75 -25.27 -18.39
C HIS A 33 8.03 -25.07 -17.56
N LEU A 34 8.56 -26.15 -16.99
CA LEU A 34 9.84 -26.23 -16.32
C LEU A 34 10.98 -26.37 -17.34
N HIS A 35 11.38 -25.25 -17.96
CA HIS A 35 12.80 -25.09 -18.26
C HIS A 35 13.52 -24.98 -16.92
N VAL A 36 13.91 -26.12 -16.34
CA VAL A 36 14.81 -26.18 -15.19
C VAL A 36 16.18 -25.68 -15.67
N THR A 37 16.36 -24.37 -15.71
CA THR A 37 17.68 -23.74 -15.92
C THR A 37 18.54 -23.83 -14.65
N GLY A 38 18.01 -24.40 -13.57
CA GLY A 38 18.80 -24.81 -12.43
C GLY A 38 19.72 -25.96 -12.82
N SER A 39 21.03 -25.74 -12.79
CA SER A 39 22.00 -26.82 -12.69
C SER A 39 21.50 -27.81 -11.63
N LYS A 40 21.55 -29.13 -11.90
CA LYS A 40 21.33 -30.14 -10.84
C LYS A 40 22.10 -29.67 -9.61
N ARG A 41 21.45 -29.54 -8.45
CA ARG A 41 22.16 -29.35 -7.17
C ARG A 41 23.02 -30.59 -6.96
N LEU A 42 24.22 -30.59 -7.53
CA LEU A 42 25.21 -31.62 -7.29
C LEU A 42 25.69 -31.39 -5.85
N ARG A 43 25.77 -32.48 -5.09
CA ARG A 43 26.30 -32.46 -3.72
C ARG A 43 27.80 -32.18 -3.81
N GLU A 44 28.19 -30.91 -3.90
CA GLU A 44 29.62 -30.56 -3.91
C GLU A 44 30.24 -30.65 -2.51
N ASN A 45 29.43 -30.63 -1.44
CA ASN A 45 29.90 -30.90 -0.08
C ASN A 45 28.76 -31.34 0.88
N PRO A 46 28.78 -32.53 1.48
CA PRO A 46 27.72 -33.02 2.39
C PRO A 46 27.64 -32.29 3.74
N GLU A 47 28.69 -31.56 4.14
CA GLU A 47 28.77 -30.96 5.48
C GLU A 47 28.27 -29.51 5.58
N THR A 48 27.91 -28.86 4.46
CA THR A 48 27.61 -27.42 4.44
C THR A 48 26.18 -27.06 4.04
N PHE A 49 25.31 -28.04 3.77
CA PHE A 49 23.90 -27.78 3.48
C PHE A 49 23.02 -28.59 4.43
N ALA A 50 22.13 -27.90 5.16
CA ALA A 50 21.04 -28.56 5.85
C ALA A 50 20.24 -29.37 4.82
N ILE A 51 20.09 -30.67 5.06
CA ILE A 51 19.33 -31.55 4.16
C ILE A 51 17.85 -31.26 4.40
N GLU A 52 17.21 -30.55 3.47
CA GLU A 52 15.76 -30.29 3.44
C GLU A 52 14.99 -31.53 2.95
N ASP A 53 15.16 -32.66 3.64
CA ASP A 53 14.45 -33.90 3.35
C ASP A 53 12.99 -33.88 3.83
N SER A 54 12.28 -35.00 3.65
CA SER A 54 10.90 -35.12 4.10
C SER A 54 10.73 -34.93 5.60
N SER A 55 11.70 -35.34 6.42
CA SER A 55 11.66 -35.16 7.88
C SER A 55 11.74 -33.68 8.24
N TYR A 56 12.64 -32.94 7.59
CA TYR A 56 12.75 -31.49 7.76
C TYR A 56 11.41 -30.78 7.47
N TRP A 57 10.81 -31.03 6.30
CA TRP A 57 9.55 -30.38 5.91
C TRP A 57 8.36 -30.78 6.79
N ASN A 58 8.28 -32.05 7.19
CA ASN A 58 7.24 -32.51 8.11
C ASN A 58 7.36 -31.85 9.49
N GLN A 59 8.57 -31.70 10.01
CA GLN A 59 8.81 -31.03 11.29
C GLN A 59 8.45 -29.53 11.20
N ALA A 60 8.86 -28.84 10.13
CA ALA A 60 8.52 -27.44 9.90
C ALA A 60 7.00 -27.23 9.81
N MET A 61 6.30 -28.10 9.08
CA MET A 61 4.84 -28.04 8.95
C MET A 61 4.13 -28.32 10.29
N GLN A 62 4.60 -29.30 11.06
CA GLN A 62 4.04 -29.59 12.38
C GLN A 62 4.22 -28.43 13.36
N ALA A 63 5.36 -27.74 13.31
CA ALA A 63 5.63 -26.54 14.10
C ALA A 63 4.68 -25.40 13.70
N GLU A 64 4.52 -25.14 12.40
CA GLU A 64 3.61 -24.12 11.89
C GLU A 64 2.16 -24.41 12.26
N LEU A 65 1.69 -25.64 12.06
CA LEU A 65 0.34 -26.07 12.46
C LEU A 65 0.10 -25.86 13.96
N THR A 66 1.07 -26.24 14.79
CA THR A 66 0.99 -26.05 16.24
C THR A 66 0.88 -24.56 16.59
N ALA A 67 1.69 -23.72 15.96
CA ALA A 67 1.63 -22.27 16.15
C ALA A 67 0.28 -21.67 15.70
N GLN A 68 -0.26 -22.13 14.57
CA GLN A 68 -1.56 -21.67 14.05
C GLN A 68 -2.72 -22.06 14.97
N LEU A 69 -2.72 -23.29 15.51
CA LEU A 69 -3.74 -23.76 16.44
C LEU A 69 -3.76 -23.00 17.78
N GLN A 70 -2.66 -22.34 18.14
CA GLN A 70 -2.56 -21.51 19.34
C GLN A 70 -3.02 -20.06 19.13
N LYS A 71 -3.24 -19.62 17.88
CA LYS A 71 -3.67 -18.25 17.60
C LYS A 71 -5.12 -18.05 18.01
N ALA A 72 -5.34 -17.07 18.89
CA ALA A 72 -6.68 -16.64 19.30
C ALA A 72 -6.93 -15.20 18.82
N PRO A 73 -8.14 -14.90 18.30
CA PRO A 73 -8.48 -13.54 17.88
C PRO A 73 -8.53 -12.60 19.09
N ILE A 74 -8.05 -11.37 18.89
CA ILE A 74 -8.17 -10.31 19.90
C ILE A 74 -9.53 -9.63 19.71
N VAL A 75 -10.50 -10.00 20.54
CA VAL A 75 -11.88 -9.47 20.48
C VAL A 75 -12.05 -8.27 21.42
N GLN A 76 -11.15 -7.29 21.33
CA GLN A 76 -11.18 -6.07 22.15
C GLN A 76 -10.95 -4.83 21.31
N GLN A 77 -11.45 -3.69 21.78
CA GLN A 77 -11.25 -2.42 21.08
C GLN A 77 -9.77 -2.04 21.03
N ALA A 78 -9.27 -1.73 19.83
CA ALA A 78 -7.91 -1.26 19.63
C ALA A 78 -7.74 0.14 20.24
N LYS A 79 -6.66 0.34 21.03
CA LYS A 79 -6.33 1.66 21.56
C LYS A 79 -5.59 2.50 20.52
N ASN A 80 -4.71 1.89 19.74
CA ASN A 80 -3.95 2.58 18.71
C ASN A 80 -4.14 1.86 17.37
N ILE A 81 -4.02 2.59 16.27
CA ILE A 81 -3.90 2.01 14.93
C ILE A 81 -2.57 2.48 14.35
N ILE A 82 -1.78 1.54 13.85
CA ILE A 82 -0.58 1.81 13.07
C ILE A 82 -0.83 1.23 11.69
N PHE A 83 -0.71 2.08 10.69
CA PHE A 83 -1.02 1.75 9.31
C PHE A 83 0.24 1.94 8.46
N PHE A 84 0.73 0.87 7.85
CA PHE A 84 1.83 0.92 6.89
C PHE A 84 1.29 0.71 5.48
N ILE A 85 1.76 1.53 4.55
CA ILE A 85 1.46 1.41 3.13
C ILE A 85 2.78 1.29 2.36
N GLY A 86 2.92 0.19 1.63
CA GLY A 86 3.96 0.06 0.62
C GLY A 86 3.43 0.56 -0.71
N ASP A 87 3.71 1.81 -1.07
CA ASP A 87 3.26 2.39 -2.34
C ASP A 87 3.87 1.62 -3.53
N GLY A 88 3.05 1.27 -4.52
CA GLY A 88 3.46 0.44 -5.66
C GLY A 88 3.96 -0.97 -5.31
N THR A 89 3.74 -1.44 -4.07
CA THR A 89 4.24 -2.74 -3.64
C THR A 89 3.28 -3.83 -4.08
N SER A 90 3.78 -4.83 -4.81
CA SER A 90 3.02 -6.00 -5.23
C SER A 90 3.55 -7.27 -4.56
N ILE A 91 2.80 -8.38 -4.61
CA ILE A 91 3.20 -9.67 -4.04
C ILE A 91 4.56 -10.12 -4.62
N SER A 92 4.81 -9.84 -5.90
CA SER A 92 6.11 -10.12 -6.51
C SER A 92 7.21 -9.21 -5.97
N THR A 93 6.94 -7.93 -5.71
CA THR A 93 7.85 -7.00 -5.03
C THR A 93 8.20 -7.50 -3.63
N LEU A 94 7.21 -7.95 -2.84
CA LEU A 94 7.43 -8.52 -1.50
C LEU A 94 8.33 -9.76 -1.56
N SER A 95 8.03 -10.66 -2.51
CA SER A 95 8.83 -11.87 -2.73
C SER A 95 10.27 -11.54 -3.13
N ALA A 96 10.47 -10.58 -4.02
CA ALA A 96 11.80 -10.13 -4.42
C ALA A 96 12.56 -9.51 -3.25
N ALA A 97 11.90 -8.71 -2.42
CA ALA A 97 12.48 -8.10 -1.22
C ALA A 97 12.92 -9.17 -0.19
N ARG A 98 12.10 -10.21 0.02
CA ARG A 98 12.46 -11.36 0.87
C ARG A 98 13.71 -12.07 0.36
N LEU A 99 13.79 -12.36 -0.95
CA LEU A 99 14.96 -13.00 -1.54
C LEU A 99 16.23 -12.14 -1.42
N LEU A 100 16.10 -10.83 -1.64
CA LEU A 100 17.19 -9.88 -1.45
C LEU A 100 17.71 -9.90 -0.01
N LYS A 101 16.81 -9.77 0.98
CA LYS A 101 17.16 -9.83 2.40
C LYS A 101 17.72 -11.20 2.78
N GLY A 102 17.21 -12.27 2.19
CA GLY A 102 17.68 -13.63 2.40
C GLY A 102 19.12 -13.81 1.95
N ARG A 103 19.49 -13.28 0.79
CA ARG A 103 20.90 -13.26 0.33
C ARG A 103 21.81 -12.48 1.28
N GLN A 104 21.35 -11.33 1.79
CA GLN A 104 22.14 -10.50 2.72
C GLN A 104 22.35 -11.17 4.09
N THR A 105 21.40 -12.00 4.52
CA THR A 105 21.42 -12.66 5.85
C THR A 105 21.91 -14.10 5.81
N GLY A 106 22.21 -14.64 4.62
CA GLY A 106 22.58 -16.05 4.42
C GLY A 106 21.42 -17.03 4.55
N GLN A 107 20.18 -16.54 4.73
CA GLN A 107 18.97 -17.37 4.87
C GLN A 107 18.31 -17.69 3.53
N PHE A 108 18.71 -16.99 2.46
CA PHE A 108 18.18 -17.17 1.10
C PHE A 108 16.64 -17.24 1.07
N GLU A 109 16.04 -18.26 0.45
CA GLU A 109 14.59 -18.41 0.32
C GLU A 109 13.87 -18.61 1.67
N HIS A 110 14.56 -19.12 2.70
CA HIS A 110 14.03 -19.35 4.05
C HIS A 110 13.88 -18.07 4.87
N GLN A 111 14.33 -16.94 4.34
CA GLN A 111 14.17 -15.68 5.04
C GLN A 111 12.69 -15.35 5.26
N VAL A 112 12.37 -14.88 6.47
CA VAL A 112 11.02 -14.41 6.81
C VAL A 112 11.05 -12.90 7.05
N MET A 113 10.14 -12.19 6.40
CA MET A 113 9.94 -10.76 6.56
C MET A 113 9.03 -10.50 7.77
N THR A 114 9.22 -9.37 8.45
CA THR A 114 8.44 -9.07 9.66
C THR A 114 6.93 -9.07 9.39
N TYR A 115 6.49 -8.58 8.23
CA TYR A 115 5.07 -8.61 7.85
C TYR A 115 4.55 -10.03 7.55
N GLU A 116 5.40 -10.98 7.16
CA GLU A 116 5.00 -12.39 6.94
C GLU A 116 4.74 -13.11 8.28
N THR A 117 5.22 -12.55 9.40
CA THR A 117 4.93 -13.09 10.75
C THR A 117 3.56 -12.70 11.28
N PHE A 118 2.83 -11.82 10.56
CA PHE A 118 1.52 -11.36 11.02
C PHE A 118 0.50 -12.50 10.95
N PRO A 119 -0.41 -12.59 11.93
CA PRO A 119 -1.30 -13.73 12.06
C PRO A 119 -2.40 -13.78 10.99
N TYR A 120 -2.64 -12.66 10.29
CA TYR A 120 -3.69 -12.52 9.30
C TYR A 120 -3.15 -11.89 8.02
N SER A 121 -3.54 -12.44 6.88
CA SER A 121 -3.28 -11.92 5.55
C SER A 121 -4.56 -11.95 4.73
N THR A 122 -4.71 -11.01 3.81
CA THR A 122 -5.85 -10.93 2.90
C THR A 122 -5.41 -10.36 1.57
N LEU A 123 -6.20 -10.62 0.53
CA LEU A 123 -6.09 -9.93 -0.75
C LEU A 123 -7.15 -8.82 -0.81
N ILE A 124 -6.84 -7.73 -1.50
CA ILE A 124 -7.75 -6.61 -1.72
C ILE A 124 -7.92 -6.34 -3.22
N LYS A 125 -9.10 -5.83 -3.62
CA LYS A 125 -9.40 -5.45 -5.01
C LYS A 125 -9.21 -3.95 -5.20
N THR A 126 -8.18 -3.57 -5.96
CA THR A 126 -7.67 -2.19 -6.00
C THR A 126 -8.25 -1.28 -7.09
N TYR A 127 -9.16 -1.74 -7.95
CA TYR A 127 -9.76 -0.87 -8.99
C TYR A 127 -10.37 0.42 -8.40
N SER A 128 -10.28 1.56 -9.09
CA SER A 128 -10.94 2.82 -8.70
C SER A 128 -12.39 2.84 -9.19
N ALA A 129 -13.14 3.92 -8.96
CA ALA A 129 -14.51 4.04 -9.47
C ALA A 129 -14.57 4.02 -11.02
N ASP A 130 -13.53 4.53 -11.68
CA ASP A 130 -13.49 4.79 -13.12
C ASP A 130 -12.38 4.02 -13.88
N LYS A 131 -11.44 3.38 -13.19
CA LYS A 131 -10.31 2.62 -13.79
C LYS A 131 -10.12 1.25 -13.16
N GLN A 132 -9.74 0.28 -14.01
CA GLN A 132 -9.31 -1.05 -13.56
C GLN A 132 -7.97 -1.01 -12.82
N VAL A 133 -7.08 -0.13 -13.28
CA VAL A 133 -5.77 0.14 -12.67
C VAL A 133 -5.84 1.49 -11.99
N THR A 134 -5.91 1.48 -10.66
CA THR A 134 -5.94 2.70 -9.84
C THR A 134 -4.57 3.38 -9.78
N ASP A 135 -4.56 4.65 -9.39
CA ASP A 135 -3.38 5.36 -8.88
C ASP A 135 -3.37 5.48 -7.34
N SER A 136 -2.32 6.09 -6.78
CA SER A 136 -2.18 6.36 -5.33
C SER A 136 -3.31 7.23 -4.79
N ALA A 137 -3.84 8.18 -5.57
CA ALA A 137 -4.85 9.12 -5.08
C ALA A 137 -6.19 8.43 -4.81
N ALA A 138 -6.76 7.81 -5.85
CA ALA A 138 -8.04 7.11 -5.72
C ALA A 138 -7.95 5.95 -4.72
N SER A 139 -6.79 5.28 -4.67
CA SER A 139 -6.57 4.21 -3.70
C SER A 139 -6.45 4.74 -2.28
N ALA A 140 -5.76 5.86 -2.03
CA ALA A 140 -5.69 6.52 -0.72
C ALA A 140 -7.08 6.89 -0.17
N THR A 141 -7.95 7.42 -1.02
CA THR A 141 -9.35 7.63 -0.66
C THR A 141 -10.00 6.31 -0.21
N ALA A 142 -9.82 5.22 -0.96
CA ALA A 142 -10.41 3.93 -0.62
C ALA A 142 -9.92 3.35 0.73
N TYR A 143 -8.62 3.29 0.98
CA TYR A 143 -8.12 2.63 2.19
C TYR A 143 -8.07 3.51 3.44
N LEU A 144 -8.06 4.85 3.29
CA LEU A 144 -8.08 5.78 4.43
C LEU A 144 -9.50 6.25 4.75
N ASN A 145 -10.38 6.39 3.75
CA ASN A 145 -11.70 7.00 3.90
C ASN A 145 -12.84 5.97 3.72
N GLY A 146 -12.54 4.77 3.20
CA GLY A 146 -13.52 3.71 3.02
C GLY A 146 -14.41 3.86 1.78
N VAL A 147 -14.13 4.83 0.90
CA VAL A 147 -14.91 5.13 -0.31
C VAL A 147 -13.99 5.11 -1.53
N LYS A 148 -14.42 4.47 -2.63
CA LYS A 148 -13.66 4.52 -3.89
C LYS A 148 -13.94 5.83 -4.62
N GLY A 149 -12.89 6.59 -4.92
CA GLY A 149 -12.95 7.80 -5.76
C GLY A 149 -12.55 7.53 -7.21
N ASN A 150 -12.55 8.61 -8.01
CA ASN A 150 -12.04 8.60 -9.38
C ASN A 150 -10.51 8.73 -9.41
N GLN A 151 -9.88 8.27 -10.49
CA GLN A 151 -8.44 8.39 -10.71
C GLN A 151 -7.95 9.82 -10.47
N ALA A 152 -6.80 9.98 -9.81
CA ALA A 152 -6.16 11.26 -9.49
C ALA A 152 -6.94 12.20 -8.55
N THR A 153 -8.09 11.79 -8.01
CA THR A 153 -8.81 12.54 -6.96
C THR A 153 -8.46 12.03 -5.55
N ILE A 154 -8.42 12.92 -4.55
CA ILE A 154 -8.05 12.59 -3.17
C ILE A 154 -9.16 13.04 -2.23
N GLY A 155 -9.58 12.16 -1.31
CA GLY A 155 -10.50 12.49 -0.23
C GLY A 155 -11.93 12.81 -0.67
N VAL A 156 -12.24 12.76 -1.96
CA VAL A 156 -13.57 13.02 -2.52
C VAL A 156 -14.16 11.76 -3.15
N ASP A 157 -15.49 11.70 -3.25
CA ASP A 157 -16.20 10.59 -3.89
C ASP A 157 -16.21 10.70 -5.43
N ALA A 158 -16.86 9.74 -6.09
CA ALA A 158 -16.87 9.64 -7.55
C ALA A 158 -17.70 10.73 -8.27
N ASN A 159 -18.38 11.63 -7.53
CA ASN A 159 -19.06 12.78 -8.13
C ASN A 159 -18.07 13.89 -8.54
N VAL A 160 -16.87 13.92 -7.95
CA VAL A 160 -15.82 14.88 -8.34
C VAL A 160 -15.05 14.33 -9.53
N LEU A 161 -15.10 15.06 -10.64
CA LEU A 161 -14.32 14.75 -11.83
C LEU A 161 -12.91 15.33 -11.71
N LEU A 162 -11.97 14.76 -12.46
CA LEU A 162 -10.59 15.22 -12.52
C LEU A 162 -10.53 16.71 -12.84
N ALA A 163 -9.77 17.47 -12.03
CA ALA A 163 -9.58 18.92 -12.15
C ALA A 163 -10.87 19.77 -12.03
N ASP A 164 -11.98 19.22 -11.53
CA ASP A 164 -13.20 19.98 -11.24
C ASP A 164 -13.11 20.67 -9.85
N CYS A 165 -12.50 21.85 -9.84
CA CYS A 165 -12.36 22.68 -8.64
C CYS A 165 -13.70 23.00 -7.97
N ALA A 166 -14.74 23.30 -8.75
CA ALA A 166 -16.04 23.63 -8.21
C ALA A 166 -16.66 22.43 -7.48
N ALA A 167 -16.53 21.23 -8.04
CA ALA A 167 -17.03 20.01 -7.43
C ALA A 167 -16.24 19.61 -6.17
N MET A 168 -14.90 19.77 -6.12
CA MET A 168 -14.15 19.45 -4.90
C MET A 168 -14.52 20.35 -3.72
N ASN A 169 -15.09 21.54 -3.95
CA ASN A 169 -15.53 22.43 -2.88
C ASN A 169 -16.92 22.09 -2.32
N VAL A 170 -17.61 21.08 -2.86
CA VAL A 170 -18.91 20.63 -2.38
C VAL A 170 -18.73 19.68 -1.18
N PRO A 171 -19.12 20.07 0.05
CA PRO A 171 -18.87 19.26 1.24
C PRO A 171 -19.54 17.89 1.22
N GLU A 172 -20.65 17.74 0.50
CA GLU A 172 -21.36 16.46 0.35
C GLU A 172 -20.54 15.42 -0.42
N TYR A 173 -19.56 15.84 -1.24
CA TYR A 173 -18.67 14.94 -1.97
C TYR A 173 -17.39 14.62 -1.19
N HIS A 174 -17.18 15.24 -0.02
CA HIS A 174 -16.04 14.95 0.84
C HIS A 174 -16.21 13.63 1.57
N THR A 175 -15.15 12.84 1.61
CA THR A 175 -15.08 11.59 2.38
C THR A 175 -14.32 11.82 3.68
N THR A 176 -14.63 11.04 4.71
CA THR A 176 -14.02 11.18 6.04
C THR A 176 -12.92 10.17 6.25
N SER A 177 -11.70 10.62 6.48
CA SER A 177 -10.56 9.73 6.70
C SER A 177 -10.60 9.09 8.09
N ILE A 178 -9.93 7.95 8.26
CA ILE A 178 -9.69 7.33 9.56
C ILE A 178 -8.92 8.27 10.50
N LEU A 179 -8.11 9.18 9.95
CA LEU A 179 -7.33 10.13 10.72
C LEU A 179 -8.22 11.21 11.31
N THR A 180 -9.19 11.74 10.53
CA THR A 180 -10.26 12.62 11.01
C THR A 180 -11.08 11.94 12.11
N ASN A 181 -11.55 10.71 11.87
CA ASN A 181 -12.30 9.94 12.87
C ASN A 181 -11.54 9.76 14.19
N PHE A 182 -10.21 9.59 14.15
CA PHE A 182 -9.39 9.51 15.35
C PHE A 182 -9.28 10.85 16.07
N GLN A 183 -9.14 11.96 15.34
CA GLN A 183 -9.12 13.30 15.92
C GLN A 183 -10.46 13.67 16.57
N ASP A 184 -11.58 13.36 15.93
CA ASP A 184 -12.93 13.58 16.46
C ASP A 184 -13.17 12.80 17.75
N ALA A 185 -12.56 11.62 17.87
CA ALA A 185 -12.53 10.82 19.10
C ALA A 185 -11.52 11.31 20.15
N GLY A 186 -10.91 12.49 19.98
CA GLY A 186 -9.94 13.08 20.89
C GLY A 186 -8.58 12.36 20.92
N ARG A 187 -8.22 11.62 19.88
CA ARG A 187 -6.97 10.84 19.81
C ARG A 187 -5.90 11.60 19.03
N SER A 188 -4.64 11.36 19.39
CA SER A 188 -3.50 11.91 18.64
C SER A 188 -3.32 11.19 17.32
N THR A 189 -2.95 11.93 16.29
CA THR A 189 -2.69 11.42 14.94
C THR A 189 -1.34 11.86 14.41
N GLY A 190 -0.79 11.10 13.47
CA GLY A 190 0.51 11.38 12.87
C GLY A 190 0.69 10.67 11.52
N ILE A 191 1.50 11.28 10.66
CA ILE A 191 1.86 10.78 9.33
C ILE A 191 3.38 10.73 9.23
N VAL A 192 3.89 9.59 8.75
CA VAL A 192 5.30 9.38 8.43
C VAL A 192 5.38 8.85 7.00
N THR A 193 6.17 9.49 6.16
CA THR A 193 6.33 9.10 4.75
C THR A 193 7.78 9.32 4.30
N VAL A 194 8.18 8.74 3.17
CA VAL A 194 9.44 9.06 2.47
C VAL A 194 9.22 10.02 1.30
N THR A 195 7.96 10.20 0.88
CA THR A 195 7.54 11.12 -0.18
C THR A 195 7.43 12.57 0.33
N ARG A 196 7.02 13.50 -0.53
CA ARG A 196 6.44 14.76 -0.04
C ARG A 196 5.22 14.46 0.84
N VAL A 197 5.00 15.28 1.85
CA VAL A 197 3.84 15.15 2.76
C VAL A 197 2.51 15.49 2.06
N THR A 198 2.60 16.22 0.96
CA THR A 198 1.54 16.60 0.01
C THR A 198 1.31 15.56 -1.09
N HIS A 199 2.14 14.51 -1.18
CA HIS A 199 1.93 13.43 -2.15
C HIS A 199 0.59 12.70 -1.88
N ALA A 200 0.00 12.11 -2.92
CA ALA A 200 -1.31 11.46 -2.85
C ALA A 200 -1.56 10.55 -1.62
N SER A 201 -0.64 9.62 -1.35
CA SER A 201 -0.76 8.63 -0.27
C SER A 201 -0.90 9.25 1.14
N PRO A 202 0.00 10.16 1.60
CA PRO A 202 -0.23 10.86 2.86
C PRO A 202 -1.44 11.80 2.81
N SER A 203 -1.69 12.49 1.69
CA SER A 203 -2.76 13.48 1.54
C SER A 203 -4.17 12.91 1.68
N GLY A 204 -4.40 11.64 1.33
CA GLY A 204 -5.70 10.99 1.57
C GLY A 204 -6.12 10.92 3.06
N ASN A 205 -5.25 11.28 4.00
CA ASN A 205 -5.62 11.43 5.41
C ASN A 205 -6.30 12.76 5.74
N TYR A 206 -6.07 13.82 4.95
CA TYR A 206 -6.43 15.17 5.37
C TYR A 206 -6.95 16.08 4.26
N ALA A 207 -6.65 15.79 2.99
CA ALA A 207 -6.99 16.64 1.86
C ALA A 207 -8.19 16.13 1.08
N HIS A 208 -8.92 17.07 0.48
CA HIS A 208 -10.03 16.93 -0.44
C HIS A 208 -9.67 17.70 -1.71
N THR A 209 -9.28 17.00 -2.79
CA THR A 209 -8.90 17.66 -4.05
C THR A 209 -9.35 16.86 -5.28
N ALA A 210 -9.73 17.59 -6.32
CA ALA A 210 -10.07 17.05 -7.64
C ALA A 210 -8.83 16.63 -8.47
N GLU A 211 -7.63 17.03 -8.05
CA GLU A 211 -6.39 16.72 -8.76
C GLU A 211 -5.22 16.56 -7.77
N ARG A 212 -4.59 15.39 -7.80
CA ARG A 212 -3.47 15.01 -6.90
C ARG A 212 -2.22 15.84 -7.14
N HIS A 213 -2.10 16.48 -8.29
CA HIS A 213 -0.97 17.34 -8.62
C HIS A 213 -1.07 18.75 -8.07
N TRP A 214 -2.23 19.16 -7.53
CA TRP A 214 -2.41 20.45 -6.85
C TRP A 214 -1.76 20.43 -5.45
N GLU A 215 -0.45 20.15 -5.40
CA GLU A 215 0.31 20.03 -4.14
C GLU A 215 0.59 21.41 -3.51
N ASN A 216 0.61 22.47 -4.32
CA ASN A 216 0.71 23.88 -3.95
C ASN A 216 -0.07 24.76 -4.96
N ASP A 217 -0.17 26.05 -4.69
CA ASP A 217 -0.83 27.07 -5.51
C ASP A 217 -0.23 27.21 -6.92
N ASP A 218 1.10 27.13 -7.09
CA ASP A 218 1.74 27.17 -8.41
C ASP A 218 1.27 26.01 -9.31
N ASP A 219 1.02 24.83 -8.75
CA ASP A 219 0.54 23.66 -9.50
C ASP A 219 -0.88 23.89 -10.06
N ILE A 220 -1.75 24.53 -9.28
CA ILE A 220 -3.12 24.88 -9.70
C ILE A 220 -3.06 25.89 -10.85
N LEU A 221 -2.26 26.94 -10.68
CA LEU A 221 -2.11 28.01 -11.67
C LEU A 221 -1.50 27.48 -12.98
N ALA A 222 -0.55 26.55 -12.90
CA ALA A 222 0.09 25.94 -14.07
C ALA A 222 -0.90 25.17 -14.96
N GLU A 223 -1.98 24.66 -14.39
CA GLU A 223 -3.05 23.95 -15.11
C GLU A 223 -4.23 24.85 -15.51
N GLY A 224 -4.12 26.16 -15.24
CA GLY A 224 -5.16 27.14 -15.55
C GLY A 224 -6.32 27.16 -14.57
N GLY A 225 -6.13 26.60 -13.37
CA GLY A 225 -7.05 26.71 -12.24
C GLY A 225 -6.98 28.06 -11.54
N ASP A 226 -7.83 28.23 -10.54
CA ASP A 226 -7.91 29.44 -9.70
C ASP A 226 -7.49 29.07 -8.26
N SER A 227 -6.25 29.42 -7.88
CA SER A 227 -5.72 29.14 -6.55
C SER A 227 -6.44 29.92 -5.43
N ASP A 228 -7.21 30.97 -5.76
CA ASP A 228 -8.04 31.64 -4.76
C ASP A 228 -9.37 30.90 -4.52
N ALA A 229 -9.75 29.99 -5.42
CA ALA A 229 -10.99 29.21 -5.34
C ALA A 229 -10.78 27.75 -4.92
N CYS A 230 -9.61 27.17 -5.17
CA CYS A 230 -9.29 25.78 -4.84
C CYS A 230 -8.11 25.73 -3.87
N ASP A 231 -8.36 25.35 -2.63
CA ASP A 231 -7.27 25.18 -1.65
C ASP A 231 -6.33 24.06 -2.10
N ASP A 232 -5.04 24.35 -2.25
CA ASP A 232 -4.05 23.34 -2.57
C ASP A 232 -3.81 22.37 -1.38
N ILE A 233 -3.17 21.22 -1.64
CA ILE A 233 -2.95 20.20 -0.62
C ILE A 233 -2.10 20.73 0.55
N ALA A 234 -1.12 21.60 0.31
CA ALA A 234 -0.30 22.18 1.38
C ALA A 234 -1.11 23.16 2.24
N GLU A 235 -1.99 23.95 1.64
CA GLU A 235 -2.93 24.80 2.37
C GLU A 235 -3.85 23.94 3.26
N GLN A 236 -4.47 22.90 2.71
CA GLN A 236 -5.33 21.99 3.46
C GLN A 236 -4.58 21.25 4.59
N LEU A 237 -3.29 20.97 4.41
CA LEU A 237 -2.45 20.39 5.45
C LEU A 237 -2.27 21.34 6.65
N VAL A 238 -2.11 22.64 6.41
CA VAL A 238 -1.74 23.61 7.46
C VAL A 238 -2.97 24.29 8.05
N LEU A 239 -3.95 24.65 7.22
CA LEU A 239 -5.14 25.41 7.58
C LEU A 239 -6.38 24.54 7.70
N GLY A 240 -6.41 23.40 7.00
CA GLY A 240 -7.55 22.50 6.98
C GLY A 240 -7.84 21.83 8.33
N ASP A 241 -9.10 21.40 8.49
CA ASP A 241 -9.62 20.91 9.77
C ASP A 241 -8.91 19.67 10.30
N THR A 242 -8.49 18.77 9.41
CA THR A 242 -7.78 17.55 9.78
C THR A 242 -6.27 17.76 9.82
N GLY A 243 -5.73 18.42 8.79
CA GLY A 243 -4.29 18.65 8.62
C GLY A 243 -3.67 19.41 9.79
N SER A 244 -4.27 20.54 10.16
CA SER A 244 -3.80 21.43 11.24
C SER A 244 -3.72 20.76 12.63
N LYS A 245 -4.45 19.66 12.82
CA LYS A 245 -4.54 18.92 14.10
C LYS A 245 -3.54 17.75 14.18
N ILE A 246 -2.80 17.45 13.11
CA ILE A 246 -1.80 16.37 13.07
C ILE A 246 -0.66 16.68 14.06
N LYS A 247 -0.40 15.76 15.00
CA LYS A 247 0.59 15.97 16.07
C LYS A 247 2.02 15.63 15.66
N LYS A 248 2.19 14.79 14.65
CA LYS A 248 3.50 14.42 14.11
C LYS A 248 3.41 14.26 12.60
N LEU A 249 4.19 15.07 11.91
CA LEU A 249 4.36 14.98 10.47
C LEU A 249 5.86 14.84 10.20
N THR A 250 6.28 13.78 9.52
CA THR A 250 7.71 13.55 9.27
C THR A 250 7.94 12.92 7.90
N ARG A 251 8.85 13.53 7.14
CA ARG A 251 9.47 12.89 5.98
C ARG A 251 10.78 12.22 6.42
N GLN A 252 10.93 10.93 6.20
CA GLN A 252 12.17 10.17 6.47
C GLN A 252 13.01 9.96 5.22
#